data_AF-A0AA91T4E3-F1
#
_entry.id   AF-A0AA91T4E3-F1
#
_cell.length_a   1.000
_cell.length_b   1.000
_cell.length_c   1.000
_cell.angle_alpha   90.00
_cell.angle_beta   90.00
_cell.angle_gamma   90.00
#
_symmetry.space_group_name_H-M   'P 1'
#
loop_
_entity.id
_entity.type
_entity.pdbx_description
1 polymer ?
#
loop_
_entity_poly.entity_id
_entity_poly.type
_entity_poly.pdbx_seq_one_letter_code
_entity_poly.pdbx_strand_id
1 'polypeptide(L)'
;MRKEDFNQTLPALHRRILLHLTSPEPFEILHNYVKSSANGDMYNMVQFQNGEDIIDISIVYHEIFEMPVLYFKVNGSLDYPGPYGDLEIHPLLDVPYLMCHPCESESFLANISDKKTLYYLTGWFGIHLQLLFPDLQLRVPSSEDDDD
;
A
#
# COMPACT_ATOMS: atom_id res chain seq x y z
N MET A 1 1.79 -14.10 1.03
CA MET A 1 0.98 -14.07 -0.19
C MET A 1 1.85 -14.47 -1.37
N ARG A 2 1.39 -15.34 -2.28
CA ARG A 2 2.12 -15.56 -3.55
C ARG A 2 1.80 -14.42 -4.53
N LYS A 3 2.64 -14.25 -5.55
CA LYS A 3 2.44 -13.23 -6.59
C LYS A 3 1.09 -13.33 -7.30
N GLU A 4 0.67 -14.55 -7.63
CA GLU A 4 -0.62 -14.77 -8.29
C GLU A 4 -1.78 -14.36 -7.40
N ASP A 5 -1.74 -14.74 -6.11
CA ASP A 5 -2.74 -14.34 -5.11
C ASP A 5 -2.77 -12.80 -5.02
N PHE A 6 -1.60 -12.15 -4.91
CA PHE A 6 -1.49 -10.69 -4.87
C PHE A 6 -2.12 -10.03 -6.10
N ASN A 7 -1.77 -10.47 -7.31
CA ASN A 7 -2.30 -9.89 -8.55
C ASN A 7 -3.83 -10.05 -8.64
N GLN A 8 -4.38 -11.17 -8.18
CA GLN A 8 -5.83 -11.40 -8.16
C GLN A 8 -6.54 -10.53 -7.11
N THR A 9 -5.92 -10.32 -5.95
CA THR A 9 -6.50 -9.57 -4.83
C THR A 9 -6.35 -8.05 -4.99
N LEU A 10 -5.32 -7.58 -5.70
CA LEU A 10 -4.97 -6.15 -5.80
C LEU A 10 -6.12 -5.23 -6.28
N PRO A 11 -6.96 -5.61 -7.28
CA PRO A 11 -8.13 -4.81 -7.66
C PRO A 11 -9.14 -4.61 -6.52
N ALA A 12 -9.31 -5.61 -5.65
CA ALA A 12 -10.21 -5.51 -4.51
C ALA A 12 -9.63 -4.61 -3.40
N LEU A 13 -8.30 -4.66 -3.17
CA LEU A 13 -7.63 -3.69 -2.29
C LEU A 13 -7.79 -2.26 -2.83
N HIS A 14 -7.55 -2.04 -4.12
CA HIS A 14 -7.75 -0.76 -4.78
C HIS A 14 -9.15 -0.17 -4.51
N ARG A 15 -10.19 -1.02 -4.58
CA ARG A 15 -11.56 -0.63 -4.28
C ARG A 15 -11.75 -0.29 -2.80
N ARG A 16 -11.18 -1.08 -1.88
CA ARG A 16 -11.22 -0.78 -0.43
C ARG A 16 -10.55 0.54 -0.11
N ILE A 17 -9.40 0.84 -0.73
CA ILE A 17 -8.71 2.13 -0.58
C ILE A 17 -9.62 3.29 -1.01
N LEU A 18 -10.27 3.17 -2.16
CA LEU A 18 -11.16 4.22 -2.67
C LEU A 18 -12.35 4.51 -1.74
N LEU A 19 -12.91 3.47 -1.14
CA LEU A 19 -14.14 3.56 -0.35
C LEU A 19 -13.90 3.91 1.12
N HIS A 20 -12.77 3.45 1.69
CA HIS A 20 -12.61 3.36 3.14
C HIS A 20 -11.35 4.05 3.68
N LEU A 21 -10.49 4.59 2.82
CA LEU A 21 -9.35 5.39 3.26
C LEU A 21 -9.84 6.77 3.73
N THR A 22 -9.45 7.15 4.93
CA THR A 22 -9.91 8.38 5.60
C THR A 22 -8.77 9.06 6.35
N SER A 23 -8.95 10.35 6.63
CA SER A 23 -8.07 11.16 7.47
C SER A 23 -8.92 12.10 8.34
N PRO A 24 -8.44 12.51 9.53
CA PRO A 24 -9.04 13.63 10.26
C PRO A 24 -8.80 15.00 9.60
N GLU A 25 -7.78 15.12 8.73
CA GLU A 25 -7.47 16.33 7.97
C GLU A 25 -8.32 16.44 6.69
N PRO A 26 -8.39 17.61 6.02
CA PRO A 26 -8.94 17.73 4.68
C PRO A 26 -8.30 16.69 3.75
N PHE A 27 -9.11 15.80 3.19
CA PHE A 27 -8.65 14.61 2.48
C PHE A 27 -9.35 14.41 1.16
N GLU A 28 -8.57 14.14 0.12
CA GLU A 28 -9.08 13.85 -1.22
C GLU A 28 -8.19 12.81 -1.91
N ILE A 29 -8.80 11.77 -2.49
CA ILE A 29 -8.09 10.84 -3.38
C ILE A 29 -8.03 11.46 -4.78
N LEU A 30 -6.83 11.85 -5.19
CA LEU A 30 -6.58 12.49 -6.49
C LEU A 30 -6.50 11.45 -7.61
N HIS A 31 -5.79 10.35 -7.35
CA HIS A 31 -5.62 9.24 -8.29
C HIS A 31 -5.68 7.92 -7.55
N ASN A 32 -6.35 6.92 -8.13
CA ASN A 32 -6.28 5.55 -7.66
C ASN A 32 -6.50 4.62 -8.85
N TYR A 33 -5.49 3.83 -9.21
CA TYR A 33 -5.59 2.91 -10.35
C TYR A 33 -4.69 1.69 -10.18
N VAL A 34 -5.05 0.61 -10.87
CA VAL A 34 -4.25 -0.60 -10.99
C VAL A 34 -3.73 -0.70 -12.42
N LYS A 35 -2.45 -1.05 -12.59
CA LYS A 35 -1.82 -1.27 -13.89
C LYS A 35 -1.05 -2.58 -13.90
N SER A 36 -0.95 -3.18 -15.08
CA SER A 36 -0.10 -4.34 -15.35
C SER A 36 1.12 -3.94 -16.18
N SER A 37 2.27 -4.56 -15.88
CA SER A 37 3.47 -4.52 -16.70
C SER A 37 3.33 -5.46 -17.90
N ALA A 38 4.26 -5.36 -18.86
CA ALA A 38 4.30 -6.25 -20.02
C ALA A 38 4.46 -7.74 -19.62
N ASN A 39 5.02 -8.01 -18.45
CA ASN A 39 5.26 -9.37 -17.93
C ASN A 39 4.10 -9.89 -17.06
N GLY A 40 3.01 -9.10 -16.93
CA GLY A 40 1.84 -9.46 -16.12
C GLY A 40 1.96 -9.07 -14.64
N ASP A 41 3.01 -8.35 -14.23
CA ASP A 41 3.16 -7.87 -12.86
C ASP A 41 2.21 -6.71 -12.62
N MET A 42 1.54 -6.69 -11.47
CA MET A 42 0.58 -5.62 -11.17
C MET A 42 1.09 -4.71 -10.08
N TYR A 43 0.68 -3.45 -10.16
CA TYR A 43 0.84 -2.48 -9.09
C TYR A 43 -0.39 -1.60 -8.97
N ASN A 44 -0.67 -1.14 -7.75
CA ASN A 44 -1.68 -0.13 -7.48
C ASN A 44 -0.98 1.19 -7.14
N MET A 45 -1.28 2.23 -7.89
CA MET A 45 -0.93 3.59 -7.52
C MET A 45 -2.13 4.25 -6.86
N VAL A 46 -1.89 4.87 -5.71
CA VAL A 46 -2.84 5.79 -5.09
C VAL A 46 -2.11 7.07 -4.74
N GLN A 47 -2.69 8.20 -5.16
CA GLN A 47 -2.27 9.53 -4.75
C GLN A 47 -3.43 10.19 -4.02
N PHE A 48 -3.15 10.77 -2.87
CA PHE A 48 -4.14 11.52 -2.12
C PHE A 48 -3.53 12.78 -1.52
N GLN A 49 -4.37 13.79 -1.35
CA GLN A 49 -4.07 14.97 -0.56
C GLN A 49 -4.49 14.72 0.89
N ASN A 50 -3.62 15.05 1.84
CA ASN A 50 -3.86 14.98 3.26
C ASN A 50 -3.38 16.29 3.93
N GLY A 51 -4.30 17.23 4.15
CA GLY A 51 -3.94 18.59 4.54
C GLY A 51 -3.16 19.30 3.40
N GLU A 52 -1.93 19.72 3.69
CA GLU A 52 -1.03 20.36 2.72
C GLU A 52 -0.18 19.35 1.95
N ASP A 53 -0.13 18.08 2.39
CA ASP A 53 0.72 17.07 1.78
C ASP A 53 0.01 16.33 0.64
N ILE A 54 0.74 16.12 -0.46
CA ILE A 54 0.38 15.20 -1.53
C ILE A 54 1.20 13.93 -1.34
N ILE A 55 0.54 12.83 -1.04
CA ILE A 55 1.18 11.55 -0.78
C ILE A 55 0.92 10.62 -1.96
N ASP A 56 2.01 10.15 -2.56
CA ASP A 56 2.01 9.11 -3.60
C ASP A 56 2.36 7.78 -2.96
N ILE A 57 1.56 6.75 -3.20
CA ILE A 57 1.85 5.37 -2.79
C ILE A 57 1.74 4.45 -4.01
N SER A 58 2.70 3.54 -4.13
CA SER A 58 2.69 2.40 -5.04
C SER A 58 2.76 1.11 -4.24
N ILE A 59 1.86 0.18 -4.53
CA ILE A 59 1.80 -1.15 -3.91
C ILE A 59 2.15 -2.18 -4.99
N VAL A 60 3.19 -2.96 -4.77
CA VAL A 60 3.75 -3.89 -5.75
C VAL A 60 4.23 -5.18 -5.07
N TYR A 61 4.17 -6.30 -5.76
CA TYR A 61 4.82 -7.54 -5.31
C TYR A 61 6.33 -7.47 -5.57
N HIS A 62 7.14 -7.61 -4.54
CA HIS A 62 8.59 -7.56 -4.67
C HIS A 62 9.19 -8.98 -4.73
N GLU A 63 9.83 -9.31 -5.84
CA GLU A 63 10.33 -10.66 -6.13
C GLU A 63 11.37 -11.16 -5.12
N ILE A 64 12.26 -10.28 -4.64
CA ILE A 64 13.33 -10.68 -3.70
C ILE A 64 12.78 -10.97 -2.30
N PHE A 65 11.76 -10.21 -1.88
CA PHE A 65 11.15 -10.37 -0.56
C PHE A 65 9.97 -11.35 -0.59
N GLU A 66 9.54 -11.76 -1.79
CA GLU A 66 8.39 -12.63 -2.04
C GLU A 66 7.09 -12.13 -1.36
N MET A 67 6.88 -10.81 -1.32
CA MET A 67 5.74 -10.21 -0.63
C MET A 67 5.35 -8.82 -1.17
N PRO A 68 4.16 -8.31 -0.81
CA PRO A 68 3.77 -6.92 -1.12
C PRO A 68 4.71 -5.92 -0.43
N VAL A 69 5.05 -4.86 -1.15
CA VAL A 69 5.91 -3.76 -0.68
C VAL A 69 5.26 -2.43 -1.03
N LEU A 70 5.37 -1.48 -0.09
CA LEU A 70 4.84 -0.14 -0.22
C LEU A 70 5.98 0.83 -0.55
N TYR A 71 5.88 1.48 -1.71
CA TYR A 71 6.73 2.58 -2.11
C TYR A 71 5.96 3.88 -2.00
N PHE A 72 6.60 4.97 -1.58
CA PHE A 72 5.93 6.25 -1.39
C PHE A 72 6.81 7.47 -1.71
N LYS A 73 6.13 8.61 -1.89
CA LYS A 73 6.71 9.97 -1.91
C LYS A 73 5.75 10.91 -1.19
N VAL A 74 6.29 11.97 -0.62
CA VAL A 74 5.51 13.07 -0.04
C VAL A 74 5.90 14.35 -0.75
N ASN A 75 4.94 15.06 -1.32
CA ASN A 75 5.14 16.26 -2.13
C ASN A 75 6.16 16.06 -3.27
N GLY A 76 6.19 14.84 -3.84
CA GLY A 76 7.18 14.44 -4.86
C GLY A 76 8.62 14.32 -4.34
N SER A 77 8.86 14.48 -3.04
CA SER A 77 10.17 14.42 -2.39
C SER A 77 10.59 12.98 -2.07
N LEU A 78 11.90 12.75 -2.08
CA LEU A 78 12.58 11.55 -1.57
C LEU A 78 13.24 11.80 -0.22
N ASP A 79 13.12 13.01 0.30
CA ASP A 79 13.63 13.41 1.61
C ASP A 79 12.43 13.53 2.56
N TYR A 80 12.00 12.38 3.08
CA TYR A 80 10.93 12.30 4.08
C TYR A 80 11.57 12.05 5.46
N PRO A 81 11.38 12.95 6.44
CA PRO A 81 11.90 12.78 7.79
C PRO A 81 11.05 11.76 8.56
N GLY A 82 11.18 10.48 8.21
CA GLY A 82 10.51 9.37 8.85
C GLY A 82 11.45 8.17 9.04
N PRO A 83 11.26 7.35 10.08
CA PRO A 83 12.18 6.25 10.36
C PRO A 83 12.04 5.04 9.42
N TYR A 84 11.01 5.01 8.56
CA TYR A 84 10.61 3.81 7.80
C TYR A 84 10.64 4.03 6.28
N GLY A 85 11.55 4.85 5.77
CA GLY A 85 11.70 5.12 4.34
C GLY A 85 13.14 4.96 3.87
N ASP A 86 13.42 3.89 3.14
CA ASP A 86 14.72 3.66 2.48
C ASP A 86 14.64 4.08 1.01
N LEU A 87 15.69 4.74 0.51
CA LEU A 87 15.74 5.13 -0.90
C LEU A 87 16.00 3.91 -1.79
N GLU A 88 15.06 3.60 -2.68
CA GLU A 88 15.13 2.45 -3.59
C GLU A 88 14.62 2.78 -4.99
N ILE A 89 14.96 1.94 -5.96
CA ILE A 89 14.41 2.04 -7.33
C ILE A 89 13.12 1.21 -7.41
N HIS A 90 12.02 1.86 -7.80
CA HIS A 90 10.74 1.18 -7.93
C HIS A 90 10.79 0.10 -9.03
N PRO A 91 10.50 -1.17 -8.73
CA PRO A 91 10.84 -2.31 -9.61
C PRO A 91 10.09 -2.31 -10.95
N LEU A 92 8.91 -1.67 -11.01
CA LEU A 92 8.09 -1.60 -12.24
C LEU A 92 8.08 -0.23 -12.93
N LEU A 93 8.59 0.81 -12.27
CA LEU A 93 8.55 2.19 -12.79
C LEU A 93 9.94 2.72 -13.14
N ASP A 94 10.99 2.03 -12.68
CA ASP A 94 12.40 2.37 -12.93
C ASP A 94 12.75 3.83 -12.54
N VAL A 95 12.14 4.29 -11.45
CA VAL A 95 12.37 5.62 -10.88
C VAL A 95 12.53 5.53 -9.36
N PRO A 96 13.27 6.45 -8.73
CA PRO A 96 13.49 6.39 -7.29
C PRO A 96 12.20 6.67 -6.51
N TYR A 97 12.02 5.94 -5.42
CA TYR A 97 10.95 6.08 -4.42
C TYR A 97 11.54 5.82 -3.03
N LEU A 98 10.81 6.22 -1.98
CA LEU A 98 11.05 5.68 -0.66
C LEU A 98 10.32 4.34 -0.54
N MET A 99 10.98 3.33 0.01
CA MET A 99 10.41 2.02 0.28
C MET A 99 10.24 1.86 1.78
N CYS A 100 9.06 1.45 2.22
CA CYS A 100 8.89 0.95 3.58
C CYS A 100 9.35 -0.50 3.62
N HIS A 101 10.44 -0.76 4.33
CA HIS A 101 11.05 -2.09 4.36
C HIS A 101 10.07 -3.10 4.98
N PRO A 102 9.88 -4.30 4.38
CA PRO A 102 8.83 -5.20 4.85
C PRO A 102 8.98 -5.68 6.28
N CYS A 103 10.22 -5.75 6.79
CA CYS A 103 10.52 -6.11 8.19
C CYS A 103 9.85 -5.18 9.21
N GLU A 104 9.57 -3.92 8.87
CA GLU A 104 8.92 -2.97 9.78
C GLU A 104 7.51 -3.43 10.19
N SER A 105 6.87 -4.22 9.33
CA SER A 105 5.50 -4.73 9.54
C SER A 105 5.43 -6.19 10.02
N GLU A 106 6.57 -6.90 10.06
CA GLU A 106 6.60 -8.36 10.22
C GLU A 106 5.97 -8.82 11.54
N SER A 107 6.33 -8.15 12.64
CA SER A 107 5.81 -8.48 13.98
C SER A 107 4.30 -8.24 14.11
N PHE A 108 3.77 -7.23 13.42
CA PHE A 108 2.34 -6.91 13.42
C PHE A 108 1.53 -7.90 12.58
N LEU A 109 2.12 -8.37 11.48
CA LEU A 109 1.50 -9.32 10.55
C LEU A 109 1.63 -10.78 10.97
N ALA A 110 2.49 -11.09 11.95
CA ALA A 110 2.72 -12.46 12.41
C ALA A 110 1.44 -13.17 12.89
N ASN A 111 0.45 -12.41 13.36
CA ASN A 111 -0.80 -12.95 13.89
C ASN A 111 -1.89 -13.18 12.83
N ILE A 112 -1.68 -12.74 11.58
CA ILE A 112 -2.66 -12.97 10.50
C ILE A 112 -2.40 -14.35 9.89
N SER A 113 -3.29 -15.29 10.19
CA SER A 113 -3.15 -16.72 9.86
C SER A 113 -3.23 -17.01 8.36
N ASP A 114 -4.15 -16.36 7.64
CA ASP A 114 -4.28 -16.52 6.20
C ASP A 114 -3.65 -15.36 5.44
N LYS A 115 -2.49 -15.61 4.82
CA LYS A 115 -1.73 -14.63 4.05
C LYS A 115 -2.13 -14.56 2.56
N LYS A 116 -3.27 -15.15 2.16
CA LYS A 116 -3.74 -15.18 0.77
C LYS A 116 -4.99 -14.34 0.52
N THR A 117 -5.63 -13.87 1.58
CA THR A 117 -6.93 -13.21 1.50
C THR A 117 -6.80 -11.72 1.25
N LEU A 118 -7.90 -11.12 0.79
CA LEU A 118 -8.06 -9.67 0.79
C LEU A 118 -7.92 -9.10 2.21
N TYR A 119 -8.37 -9.85 3.22
CA TYR A 119 -8.18 -9.51 4.62
C TYR A 119 -6.70 -9.28 4.98
N TYR A 120 -5.81 -10.19 4.58
CA TYR A 120 -4.37 -10.00 4.81
C TYR A 120 -3.83 -8.76 4.11
N LEU A 121 -4.14 -8.56 2.83
CA LEU A 121 -3.59 -7.44 2.07
C LEU A 121 -4.14 -6.09 2.57
N THR A 122 -5.40 -6.06 3.01
CA THR A 122 -6.02 -4.91 3.66
C THR A 122 -5.32 -4.58 4.98
N GLY A 123 -5.12 -5.59 5.84
CA GLY A 123 -4.41 -5.42 7.12
C GLY A 123 -2.97 -5.00 6.94
N TRP A 124 -2.26 -5.62 5.98
CA TRP A 124 -0.91 -5.23 5.55
C TRP A 124 -0.83 -3.76 5.17
N PHE A 125 -1.74 -3.30 4.31
CA PHE A 125 -1.74 -1.91 3.87
C PHE A 125 -2.07 -0.95 5.01
N GLY A 126 -3.06 -1.29 5.85
CA GLY A 126 -3.43 -0.50 7.03
C GLY A 126 -2.27 -0.34 8.02
N ILE A 127 -1.49 -1.40 8.28
CA ILE A 127 -0.31 -1.34 9.15
C ILE A 127 0.76 -0.42 8.55
N HIS A 128 1.07 -0.55 7.26
CA HIS A 128 2.07 0.32 6.63
C HIS A 128 1.63 1.78 6.59
N LEU A 129 0.33 2.04 6.35
CA LEU A 129 -0.22 3.39 6.46
C LEU A 129 0.00 3.96 7.86
N GLN A 130 -0.29 3.20 8.91
CA GLN A 130 -0.11 3.69 10.29
C GLN A 130 1.37 3.95 10.64
N LEU A 131 2.29 3.14 10.11
CA LEU A 131 3.73 3.33 10.32
C LEU A 131 4.24 4.61 9.64
N LEU A 132 3.77 4.89 8.42
CA LEU A 132 4.26 6.00 7.59
C LEU A 132 3.50 7.31 7.82
N PHE A 133 2.18 7.21 8.01
CA PHE A 133 1.20 8.29 8.03
C PHE A 133 0.14 8.03 9.11
N PRO A 134 0.45 8.22 10.40
CA PRO A 134 -0.39 7.81 11.52
C PRO A 134 -1.83 8.35 11.53
N ASP A 135 -2.07 9.48 10.86
CA ASP A 135 -3.40 10.09 10.75
C ASP A 135 -4.30 9.40 9.73
N LEU A 136 -3.72 8.63 8.80
CA LEU A 136 -4.47 7.91 7.78
C LEU A 136 -5.00 6.59 8.31
N GLN A 137 -6.25 6.29 7.97
CA GLN A 137 -6.93 5.08 8.44
C GLN A 137 -7.72 4.43 7.31
N LEU A 138 -7.46 3.15 7.08
CA LEU A 138 -8.29 2.29 6.25
C LEU A 138 -9.30 1.55 7.15
N ARG A 139 -10.56 2.01 7.18
CA ARG A 139 -11.61 1.45 8.04
C ARG A 139 -12.63 0.66 7.25
N VAL A 140 -12.35 -0.63 7.03
CA VAL A 140 -13.27 -1.52 6.31
C VAL A 140 -14.40 -2.00 7.25
N PRO A 141 -15.68 -1.87 6.88
CA PRO A 141 -16.79 -2.40 7.66
C PRO A 141 -16.71 -3.93 7.74
N SER A 142 -16.99 -4.48 8.93
CA SER A 142 -16.95 -5.94 9.16
C SER A 142 -17.92 -6.74 8.28
N SER A 143 -18.97 -6.11 7.75
CA SER A 143 -19.91 -6.74 6.82
C SER A 143 -19.33 -7.01 5.43
N GLU A 144 -18.19 -6.40 5.09
CA GLU A 144 -17.51 -6.58 3.80
C GLU A 144 -16.34 -7.56 3.88
N ASP A 145 -16.12 -8.17 5.05
CA ASP A 145 -15.11 -9.23 5.25
C ASP A 145 -15.68 -10.65 5.04
N ASP A 146 -17.01 -10.78 4.85
CA ASP A 146 -17.72 -12.07 4.68
C ASP A 146 -17.95 -12.47 3.20
N ASP A 147 -17.52 -11.65 2.23
CA ASP A 147 -17.75 -11.87 0.78
C ASP A 147 -16.59 -12.62 0.07
N ASP A 148 -15.69 -13.28 0.82
CA ASP A 148 -14.60 -14.14 0.29
C ASP A 148 -15.09 -15.57 -0.09
#